data_AF-A0A259R669-F1
#
_entry.id   AF-A0A259R669-F1
#
_cell.length_a   1.000
_cell.length_b   1.000
_cell.length_c   1.000
_cell.angle_alpha   90.00
_cell.angle_beta   90.00
_cell.angle_gamma   90.00
#
_symmetry.space_group_name_H-M   'P 1'
#
loop_
_entity.id
_entity.type
_entity.pdbx_description
1 polymer ?
#
loop_
_entity_poly.entity_id
_entity_poly.type
_entity_poly.pdbx_seq_one_letter_code
_entity_poly.pdbx_strand_id
1 'polypeptide(L)'
;MNPLAALRHWGAQSLLRRLWLWMTVSVVVVGLGTAALSYFFGYQEANELQDAQLRQIASLVHRWGHLPDSALNPAGADVDKDARIVVQRLGAPEGAHGLQLSKDLSDGMHVVQSGDHAWRVFVQQGDKGRIAVAQRTDVRTDAAIDSAQRTLFPLLALIPLLALLSAWVVQRALRPLRQMAQGVDARSEADLQPLPQTDVPQEILPFVHSINRLLQRLNASMEQQRRFVADAAHELRTPIAVLSMQVDNLKPLQLEPQARQRIGALQDGLRRARTVVEQLLSLARSQGEQTTLRQTLDPSGVMREVITDLLP
;
A
#
# COMPACT_ATOMS: atom_id res chain seq x y z
N MET A 1 -20.74 19.59 5.79
CA MET A 1 -20.21 18.30 5.31
C MET A 1 -18.77 18.16 5.74
N ASN A 2 -18.44 17.14 6.53
CA ASN A 2 -17.13 16.99 7.14
C ASN A 2 -16.23 16.12 6.21
N PRO A 3 -15.17 16.67 5.59
CA PRO A 3 -14.34 15.92 4.62
C PRO A 3 -13.64 14.69 5.24
N LEU A 4 -13.50 14.67 6.57
CA LEU A 4 -12.97 13.55 7.33
C LEU A 4 -13.92 12.34 7.40
N ALA A 5 -15.24 12.53 7.25
CA ALA A 5 -16.20 11.44 7.25
C ALA A 5 -16.19 10.67 5.91
N ALA A 6 -16.07 11.39 4.78
CA ALA A 6 -16.01 10.78 3.44
C ALA A 6 -14.77 9.86 3.27
N LEU A 7 -13.63 10.21 3.87
CA LEU A 7 -12.44 9.37 3.89
C LEU A 7 -12.63 8.07 4.71
N ARG A 8 -13.48 8.09 5.75
CA ARG A 8 -13.74 6.93 6.61
C ARG A 8 -14.59 5.85 5.93
N HIS A 9 -15.51 6.25 5.05
CA HIS A 9 -16.40 5.31 4.34
C HIS A 9 -15.74 4.70 3.09
N TRP A 10 -14.80 5.41 2.45
CA TRP A 10 -14.01 4.90 1.32
C TRP A 10 -12.94 3.85 1.71
N GLY A 11 -12.48 3.86 2.96
CA GLY A 11 -11.51 2.89 3.49
C GLY A 11 -12.07 1.50 3.81
N ALA A 12 -13.39 1.31 3.77
CA ALA A 12 -14.06 0.09 4.26
C ALA A 12 -14.08 -1.09 3.27
N GLN A 13 -13.76 -0.89 1.98
CA GLN A 13 -14.00 -1.93 0.95
C GLN A 13 -12.73 -2.63 0.40
N SER A 14 -11.52 -2.21 0.79
CA SER A 14 -10.31 -2.83 0.24
C SER A 14 -9.12 -2.72 1.20
N LEU A 15 -8.69 -3.86 1.78
CA LEU A 15 -7.47 -3.98 2.59
C LEU A 15 -6.25 -3.36 1.89
N LEU A 16 -6.21 -3.53 0.56
CA LEU A 16 -5.22 -2.95 -0.35
C LEU A 16 -5.19 -1.41 -0.29
N ARG A 17 -6.35 -0.75 -0.37
CA ARG A 17 -6.43 0.72 -0.27
C ARG A 17 -6.07 1.20 1.11
N ARG A 18 -6.46 0.47 2.15
CA ARG A 18 -6.11 0.80 3.53
C ARG A 18 -4.59 0.72 3.75
N LEU A 19 -3.95 -0.35 3.30
CA LEU A 19 -2.50 -0.53 3.42
C LEU A 19 -1.75 0.55 2.63
N TRP A 20 -2.20 0.86 1.41
CA TRP A 20 -1.66 1.96 0.61
C TRP A 20 -1.79 3.32 1.30
N LEU A 21 -2.96 3.60 1.88
CA LEU A 21 -3.23 4.86 2.57
C LEU A 21 -2.36 4.99 3.82
N TRP A 22 -2.28 3.95 4.66
CA TRP A 22 -1.44 3.96 5.87
C TRP A 22 0.05 4.10 5.52
N MET A 23 0.51 3.42 4.47
CA MET A 23 1.90 3.50 4.03
C MET A 23 2.24 4.88 3.47
N THR A 24 1.36 5.46 2.66
CA THR A 24 1.52 6.82 2.13
C THR A 24 1.50 7.86 3.26
N VAL A 25 0.55 7.74 4.19
CA VAL A 25 0.47 8.61 5.38
C VAL A 25 1.72 8.47 6.22
N SER A 26 2.23 7.26 6.44
CA SER A 26 3.47 7.03 7.19
C SER A 26 4.68 7.68 6.51
N VAL A 27 4.85 7.50 5.19
CA VAL A 27 5.93 8.15 4.42
C VAL A 27 5.85 9.67 4.51
N VAL A 28 4.64 10.23 4.39
CA VAL A 28 4.43 11.68 4.49
C VAL A 28 4.72 12.19 5.91
N VAL A 29 4.21 11.52 6.94
CA VAL A 29 4.43 11.92 8.35
C VAL A 29 5.91 11.84 8.72
N VAL A 30 6.58 10.73 8.38
CA VAL A 30 8.02 10.57 8.63
C VAL A 30 8.82 11.60 7.83
N GLY A 31 8.52 11.78 6.54
CA GLY A 31 9.21 12.74 5.69
C GLY A 31 9.06 14.18 6.16
N LEU A 32 7.86 14.60 6.57
CA LEU A 32 7.62 15.93 7.14
C LEU A 32 8.33 16.10 8.49
N GLY A 33 8.33 15.07 9.34
CA GLY A 33 9.08 15.08 10.59
C GLY A 33 10.58 15.23 10.38
N THR A 34 11.15 14.46 9.46
CA THR A 34 12.58 14.56 9.08
C THR A 34 12.90 15.94 8.48
N ALA A 35 12.04 16.48 7.60
CA ALA A 35 12.22 17.80 7.03
C ALA A 35 12.19 18.91 8.09
N ALA A 36 11.25 18.85 9.04
CA ALA A 36 11.15 19.81 10.13
C ALA A 36 12.38 19.76 11.06
N LEU A 37 12.84 18.56 11.42
CA LEU A 37 14.07 18.36 12.20
C LEU A 37 15.29 18.89 11.44
N SER A 38 15.42 18.58 10.15
CA SER A 38 16.54 19.04 9.33
C SER A 38 16.57 20.57 9.20
N TYR A 39 15.41 21.22 9.06
CA TYR A 39 15.31 22.68 9.06
C TYR A 39 15.76 23.27 10.40
N PHE A 40 15.27 22.70 11.51
CA PHE A 40 15.63 23.16 12.86
C PHE A 40 17.13 23.02 13.14
N PHE A 41 17.70 21.84 12.85
CA PHE A 41 19.13 21.60 13.01
C PHE A 41 19.96 22.49 12.09
N GLY A 42 19.58 22.63 10.81
CA GLY A 42 20.28 23.51 9.87
C GLY A 42 20.28 24.99 10.33
N TYR A 43 19.15 25.45 10.88
CA TYR A 43 19.04 26.80 11.43
C TYR A 43 19.89 27.00 12.69
N GLN A 44 19.92 26.02 13.60
CA GLN A 44 20.77 26.09 14.79
C GLN A 44 22.26 26.04 14.42
N GLU A 45 22.66 25.11 13.56
CA GLU A 45 24.04 24.96 13.10
C GLU A 45 24.54 26.24 12.41
N ALA A 46 23.75 26.83 11.52
CA ALA A 46 24.10 28.08 10.85
C ALA A 46 24.34 29.22 11.85
N ASN A 47 23.52 29.27 12.92
CA ASN A 47 23.69 30.25 13.98
C ASN A 47 24.96 29.99 14.82
N GLU A 48 25.26 28.75 15.16
CA GLU A 48 26.46 28.40 15.92
C GLU A 48 27.75 28.68 15.13
N LEU A 49 27.76 28.36 13.84
CA LEU A 49 28.89 28.64 12.94
C LEU A 49 29.18 30.15 12.86
N GLN A 50 28.15 31.00 12.78
CA GLN A 50 28.32 32.45 12.76
C GLN A 50 28.82 32.98 14.11
N ASP A 51 28.33 32.45 15.24
CA ASP A 51 28.85 32.81 16.57
C ASP A 51 30.33 32.39 16.72
N ALA A 52 30.72 31.24 16.18
CA ALA A 52 32.11 30.80 16.16
C ALA A 52 33.01 31.72 15.32
N GLN A 53 32.53 32.17 14.15
CA GLN A 53 33.24 33.15 13.31
C GLN A 53 33.47 34.48 14.04
N LEU A 54 32.47 35.01 14.76
CA LEU A 54 32.62 36.24 15.55
C LEU A 54 33.70 36.11 16.64
N ARG A 55 33.72 34.98 17.35
CA ARG A 55 34.76 34.70 18.36
C ARG A 55 36.14 34.59 17.72
N GLN A 56 36.25 33.93 16.57
CA GLN A 56 37.52 33.79 15.86
C GLN A 56 38.05 35.16 15.40
N ILE A 57 37.19 36.00 14.81
CA ILE A 57 37.55 37.36 14.40
C ILE A 57 37.99 38.16 15.62
N ALA A 58 37.24 38.14 16.72
CA ALA A 58 37.63 38.83 17.94
C ALA A 58 38.98 38.37 18.50
N SER A 59 39.25 37.06 18.48
CA SER A 59 40.53 36.50 18.92
C SER A 59 41.70 36.91 18.02
N LEU A 60 41.47 37.01 16.71
CA LEU A 60 42.45 37.50 15.74
C LEU A 60 42.72 38.98 15.96
N VAL A 61 41.68 39.79 16.13
CA VAL A 61 41.82 41.22 16.42
C VAL A 61 42.58 41.44 17.73
N HIS A 62 42.25 40.67 18.76
CA HIS A 62 42.93 40.69 20.05
C HIS A 62 44.43 40.39 19.91
N ARG A 63 44.78 39.30 19.19
CA ARG A 63 46.18 38.87 19.01
C ARG A 63 47.03 39.91 18.27
N TRP A 64 46.46 40.63 17.31
CA TRP A 64 47.22 41.56 16.48
C TRP A 64 47.27 42.97 17.09
N GLY A 65 46.39 43.33 18.03
CA GLY A 65 46.49 44.52 18.89
C GLY A 65 46.34 45.89 18.19
N HIS A 66 46.45 45.93 16.87
CA HIS A 66 46.24 47.09 16.00
C HIS A 66 45.59 46.60 14.71
N LEU A 67 44.31 46.96 14.51
CA LEU A 67 43.71 46.89 13.18
C LEU A 67 44.11 48.19 12.47
N PRO A 68 44.59 48.15 11.21
CA PRO A 68 44.72 49.36 10.42
C PRO A 68 43.34 50.02 10.28
N ASP A 69 43.27 51.36 10.27
CA ASP A 69 41.99 52.10 10.22
C ASP A 69 41.11 51.70 9.02
N SER A 70 41.72 51.18 7.95
CA SER A 70 41.04 50.60 6.80
C SER A 70 40.30 49.28 7.09
N ALA A 71 40.74 48.49 8.06
CA ALA A 71 40.05 47.27 8.53
C ALA A 71 38.90 47.60 9.49
N LEU A 72 38.94 48.78 10.12
CA LEU A 72 37.87 49.30 10.97
C LEU A 72 36.77 49.98 10.12
N ASN A 73 37.12 50.50 8.93
CA ASN A 73 36.17 51.17 8.05
C ASN A 73 36.24 50.64 6.60
N PRO A 74 35.50 49.55 6.26
CA PRO A 74 35.47 48.97 4.91
C PRO A 74 34.63 49.79 3.92
N ALA A 75 34.70 51.13 3.99
CA ALA A 75 33.89 52.04 3.18
C ALA A 75 34.23 52.03 1.68
N GLY A 76 35.23 51.25 1.24
CA GLY A 76 35.73 51.25 -0.14
C GLY A 76 35.83 49.89 -0.85
N ALA A 77 35.44 48.78 -0.21
CA ALA A 77 35.37 47.48 -0.89
C ALA A 77 33.91 47.19 -1.26
N ASP A 78 33.69 46.49 -2.37
CA ASP A 78 32.40 46.00 -2.87
C ASP A 78 31.80 44.91 -1.94
N VAL A 79 31.74 45.23 -0.66
CA VAL A 79 31.25 44.41 0.43
C VAL A 79 29.81 44.82 0.63
N ASP A 80 28.92 43.84 0.50
CA ASP A 80 27.50 43.97 0.75
C ASP A 80 27.28 44.80 2.02
N LYS A 81 26.54 45.92 1.88
CA LYS A 81 26.40 46.91 2.96
C LYS A 81 25.74 46.32 4.20
N ASP A 82 25.03 45.21 4.00
CA ASP A 82 24.29 44.49 5.01
C ASP A 82 25.18 43.48 5.77
N ALA A 83 26.20 42.88 5.15
CA ALA A 83 27.09 41.90 5.77
C ALA A 83 28.28 42.48 6.57
N ARG A 84 28.22 43.76 6.98
CA ARG A 84 29.33 44.44 7.64
C ARG A 84 29.55 43.93 9.07
N ILE A 85 30.73 43.38 9.30
CA ILE A 85 31.25 43.13 10.64
C ILE A 85 31.90 44.42 11.13
N VAL A 86 31.37 44.98 12.20
CA VAL A 86 31.86 46.22 12.81
C VAL A 86 32.75 45.85 13.99
N VAL A 87 33.99 46.30 13.97
CA VAL A 87 34.93 46.13 15.09
C VAL A 87 35.16 47.49 15.72
N GLN A 88 34.85 47.64 17.01
CA GLN A 88 35.09 48.89 17.74
C GLN A 88 35.57 48.66 19.16
N ARG A 89 36.34 49.61 19.70
CA ARG A 89 36.70 49.60 21.12
C ARG A 89 35.52 50.08 21.96
N LEU A 90 35.27 49.40 23.07
CA LEU A 90 34.18 49.74 23.98
C LEU A 90 34.45 51.13 24.60
N GLY A 91 33.57 52.09 24.32
CA GLY A 91 33.71 53.46 24.79
C GLY A 91 34.44 54.42 23.84
N ALA A 92 34.68 54.03 22.58
CA ALA A 92 35.05 54.96 21.51
C ALA A 92 34.01 56.10 21.37
N PRO A 93 34.42 57.32 20.98
CA PRO A 93 33.50 58.45 20.81
C PRO A 93 32.39 58.13 19.81
N GLU A 94 31.20 58.68 20.06
CA GLU A 94 29.97 58.44 19.27
C GLU A 94 30.24 58.52 17.77
N GLY A 95 29.76 57.53 17.02
CA GLY A 95 29.68 57.62 15.56
C GLY A 95 30.91 57.18 14.77
N ALA A 96 31.95 56.60 15.39
CA ALA A 96 33.11 56.09 14.63
C ALA A 96 32.69 55.09 13.52
N HIS A 97 31.68 54.24 13.79
CA HIS A 97 31.12 53.28 12.82
C HIS A 97 29.58 53.14 12.87
N GLY A 98 28.87 54.14 13.41
CA GLY A 98 27.40 54.15 13.45
C GLY A 98 26.72 53.22 14.48
N LEU A 99 27.50 52.54 15.34
CA LEU A 99 26.98 51.62 16.35
C LEU A 99 27.20 52.14 17.79
N GLN A 100 26.12 52.32 18.55
CA GLN A 100 26.21 52.72 19.95
C GLN A 100 26.26 51.48 20.86
N LEU A 101 27.40 51.25 21.51
CA LEU A 101 27.58 50.17 22.47
C LEU A 101 27.77 50.74 23.88
N SER A 102 27.01 50.20 24.83
CA SER A 102 27.11 50.61 26.23
C SER A 102 28.46 50.20 26.83
N LYS A 103 29.07 51.08 27.62
CA LYS A 103 30.39 50.82 28.24
C LYS A 103 30.35 49.74 29.32
N ASP A 104 29.16 49.34 29.76
CA ASP A 104 28.96 48.36 30.84
C ASP A 104 28.74 46.93 30.34
N LEU A 105 28.86 46.69 29.03
CA LEU A 105 28.80 45.34 28.46
C LEU A 105 29.91 44.46 29.05
N SER A 106 29.52 43.33 29.66
CA SER A 106 30.45 42.33 30.16
C SER A 106 31.07 41.52 29.02
N ASP A 107 32.15 40.80 29.31
CA ASP A 107 32.76 39.90 28.33
C ASP A 107 31.77 38.77 27.97
N GLY A 108 31.70 38.44 26.67
CA GLY A 108 30.80 37.42 26.13
C GLY A 108 29.87 37.92 25.02
N MET A 109 28.90 37.07 24.66
CA MET A 109 27.95 37.31 23.57
C MET A 109 26.73 38.08 24.08
N HIS A 110 26.41 39.19 23.43
CA HIS A 110 25.29 40.07 23.75
C HIS A 110 24.45 40.34 22.50
N VAL A 111 23.19 40.70 22.69
CA VAL A 111 22.34 41.26 21.65
C VAL A 111 22.05 42.71 22.03
N VAL A 112 22.39 43.66 21.16
CA VAL A 112 22.24 45.09 21.40
C VAL A 112 21.39 45.69 20.30
N GLN A 113 20.41 46.51 20.66
CA GLN A 113 19.60 47.24 19.69
C GLN A 113 20.25 48.59 19.41
N SER A 114 20.58 48.88 18.15
CA SER A 114 21.22 50.14 17.74
C SER A 114 20.55 50.63 16.45
N GLY A 115 19.81 51.73 16.55
CA GLY A 115 18.91 52.19 15.49
C GLY A 115 17.72 51.23 15.32
N ASP A 116 17.38 50.90 14.07
CA ASP A 116 16.26 50.00 13.74
C ASP A 116 16.66 48.51 13.68
N HIS A 117 17.94 48.19 13.96
CA HIS A 117 18.48 46.84 13.80
C HIS A 117 18.98 46.27 15.13
N ALA A 118 18.82 44.95 15.29
CA ALA A 118 19.40 44.19 16.39
C ALA A 118 20.79 43.66 16.00
N TRP A 119 21.78 43.85 16.85
CA TRP A 119 23.18 43.48 16.61
C TRP A 119 23.63 42.39 17.57
N ARG A 120 24.25 41.35 17.03
CA ARG A 120 24.96 40.34 17.82
C ARG A 120 26.37 40.85 18.07
N VAL A 121 26.74 41.00 19.33
CA VAL A 121 28.02 41.63 19.75
C VAL A 121 28.80 40.66 20.62
N PHE A 122 30.05 40.41 20.27
CA PHE A 122 30.99 39.70 21.13
C PHE A 122 31.99 40.69 21.73
N VAL A 123 32.04 40.75 23.06
CA VAL A 123 32.95 41.63 23.81
C VAL A 123 34.03 40.78 24.49
N GLN A 124 35.28 41.20 24.35
CA GLN A 124 36.42 40.55 25.01
C GLN A 124 37.41 41.60 25.51
N GLN A 125 37.95 41.39 26.71
CA GLN A 125 39.05 42.19 27.25
C GLN A 125 40.33 42.01 26.42
N GLY A 126 40.94 43.13 26.00
CA GLY A 126 42.23 43.18 25.32
C GLY A 126 43.31 43.94 26.09
N ASP A 127 44.57 43.80 25.65
CA ASP A 127 45.75 44.42 26.28
C ASP A 127 45.68 45.96 26.35
N LYS A 128 44.88 46.59 25.48
CA LYS A 128 44.70 48.05 25.38
C LYS A 128 43.24 48.50 25.56
N GLY A 129 42.40 47.66 26.15
CA GLY A 129 40.98 47.94 26.41
C GLY A 129 40.03 46.86 25.88
N ARG A 130 38.73 46.99 26.18
CA ARG A 130 37.68 46.06 25.71
C ARG A 130 37.40 46.26 24.22
N ILE A 131 37.40 45.17 23.46
CA ILE A 131 37.12 45.16 22.02
C ILE A 131 35.74 44.50 21.83
N ALA A 132 34.91 45.12 20.99
CA ALA A 132 33.61 44.60 20.61
C ALA A 132 33.58 44.33 19.11
N VAL A 133 33.19 43.12 18.73
CA VAL A 133 32.92 42.73 17.35
C VAL A 133 31.41 42.54 17.20
N ALA A 134 30.79 43.27 16.28
CA ALA A 134 29.35 43.32 16.10
C ALA A 134 28.96 42.95 14.66
N GLN A 135 27.87 42.20 14.52
CA GLN A 135 27.25 41.88 13.23
C GLN A 135 25.73 42.01 13.38
N ARG A 136 25.04 42.47 12.34
CA ARG A 136 23.58 42.59 12.39
C ARG A 136 22.90 41.21 12.40
N THR A 137 21.83 41.08 13.18
CA THR A 137 21.09 39.82 13.39
C THR A 137 20.13 39.50 12.24
N ASP A 138 19.61 40.51 11.56
CA ASP A 138 18.73 40.39 10.39
C ASP A 138 19.43 39.69 9.22
N VAL A 139 20.65 40.12 8.89
CA VAL A 139 21.47 39.55 7.82
C VAL A 139 21.91 38.11 8.13
N ARG A 140 22.14 37.82 9.41
CA ARG A 140 22.34 36.46 9.92
C ARG A 140 21.13 35.57 9.71
N THR A 141 19.94 36.11 9.96
CA THR A 141 18.68 35.38 9.88
C THR A 141 18.36 35.03 8.43
N ASP A 142 18.57 35.95 7.50
CA ASP A 142 18.36 35.72 6.06
C ASP A 142 19.30 34.65 5.50
N ALA A 143 20.59 34.69 5.87
CA ALA A 143 21.56 33.67 5.46
C ALA A 143 21.27 32.28 6.06
N ALA A 144 20.79 32.23 7.30
CA ALA A 144 20.37 31.00 7.97
C ALA A 144 19.10 30.41 7.33
N ILE A 145 18.13 31.26 6.96
CA ILE A 145 16.92 30.86 6.24
C ILE A 145 17.27 30.34 4.85
N ASP A 146 18.14 31.01 4.09
CA ASP A 146 18.55 30.56 2.74
C ASP A 146 19.23 29.18 2.81
N SER A 147 20.14 28.99 3.77
CA SER A 147 20.80 27.70 4.00
C SER A 147 19.82 26.59 4.39
N ALA A 148 18.85 26.90 5.25
CA ALA A 148 17.82 25.96 5.65
C ALA A 148 16.87 25.60 4.49
N GLN A 149 16.53 26.57 3.63
CA GLN A 149 15.70 26.34 2.44
C GLN A 149 16.40 25.43 1.41
N ARG A 150 17.71 25.62 1.19
CA ARG A 150 18.51 24.75 0.29
C ARG A 150 18.51 23.29 0.73
N THR A 151 18.39 23.04 2.03
CA THR A 151 18.27 21.68 2.59
C THR A 151 16.82 21.17 2.56
N LEU A 152 15.84 22.06 2.74
CA LEU A 152 14.42 21.72 2.81
C LEU A 152 13.83 21.27 1.47
N PHE A 153 14.13 21.98 0.36
CA PHE A 153 13.59 21.66 -0.96
C PHE A 153 13.86 20.22 -1.44
N PRO A 154 15.10 19.69 -1.40
CA PRO A 154 15.36 18.31 -1.82
C PRO A 154 14.66 17.29 -0.92
N LEU A 155 14.53 17.56 0.38
CA LEU A 155 13.79 16.72 1.32
C LEU A 155 12.28 16.70 0.99
N LEU A 156 11.68 17.85 0.74
CA LEU A 156 10.28 17.95 0.35
C LEU A 156 10.00 17.27 -1.00
N ALA A 157 10.92 17.38 -1.96
CA ALA A 157 10.82 16.69 -3.25
C ALA A 157 10.97 15.16 -3.13
N LEU A 158 11.70 14.68 -2.12
CA LEU A 158 11.87 13.25 -1.84
C LEU A 158 10.59 12.60 -1.31
N ILE A 159 9.73 13.33 -0.59
CA ILE A 159 8.47 12.81 -0.03
C ILE A 159 7.53 12.25 -1.11
N PRO A 160 7.11 13.01 -2.15
CA PRO A 160 6.24 12.48 -3.19
C PRO A 160 6.92 11.37 -4.00
N LEU A 161 8.24 11.43 -4.18
CA LEU A 161 8.99 10.38 -4.85
C LEU A 161 8.93 9.06 -4.08
N LEU A 162 9.17 9.09 -2.76
CA LEU A 162 9.05 7.91 -1.90
C LEU A 162 7.61 7.42 -1.83
N ALA A 163 6.62 8.32 -1.75
CA ALA A 163 5.20 7.95 -1.77
C ALA A 163 4.83 7.21 -3.07
N LEU A 164 5.24 7.73 -4.23
CA LEU A 164 5.03 7.10 -5.54
C LEU A 164 5.74 5.74 -5.65
N LEU A 165 7.00 5.66 -5.22
CA LEU A 165 7.77 4.42 -5.25
C LEU A 165 7.12 3.37 -4.33
N SER A 166 6.71 3.76 -3.13
CA SER A 166 6.02 2.89 -2.18
C SER A 166 4.70 2.35 -2.77
N ALA A 167 3.92 3.21 -3.43
CA ALA A 167 2.71 2.85 -4.14
C ALA A 167 2.97 1.81 -5.24
N TRP A 168 4.01 2.04 -6.05
CA TRP A 168 4.41 1.16 -7.14
C TRP A 168 4.84 -0.22 -6.64
N VAL A 169 5.65 -0.28 -5.57
CA VAL A 169 6.09 -1.54 -4.95
C VAL A 169 4.89 -2.35 -4.43
N VAL A 170 3.97 -1.72 -3.69
CA VAL A 170 2.77 -2.40 -3.16
C VAL A 170 1.87 -2.93 -4.28
N GLN A 171 1.67 -2.14 -5.34
CA GLN A 171 0.88 -2.58 -6.50
C GLN A 171 1.53 -3.78 -7.20
N ARG A 172 2.85 -3.78 -7.35
CA ARG A 172 3.58 -4.87 -7.98
C ARG A 172 3.59 -6.13 -7.11
N ALA A 173 3.78 -6.00 -5.80
CA ALA A 173 3.76 -7.11 -4.85
C ALA A 173 2.40 -7.82 -4.77
N LEU A 174 1.29 -7.08 -4.98
CA LEU A 174 -0.07 -7.61 -4.86
C LEU A 174 -0.70 -7.98 -6.21
N ARG A 175 0.00 -7.75 -7.33
CA ARG A 175 -0.45 -8.14 -8.67
C ARG A 175 -0.71 -9.65 -8.81
N PRO A 176 0.16 -10.56 -8.33
CA PRO A 176 -0.08 -12.01 -8.46
C PRO A 176 -1.37 -12.46 -7.78
N LEU A 177 -1.67 -11.87 -6.60
CA LEU A 177 -2.89 -12.19 -5.84
C LEU A 177 -4.16 -11.79 -6.60
N ARG A 178 -4.16 -10.64 -7.29
CA ARG A 178 -5.30 -10.22 -8.13
C ARG A 178 -5.47 -11.14 -9.34
N GLN A 179 -4.37 -11.55 -9.96
CA GLN A 179 -4.42 -12.47 -11.10
C GLN A 179 -4.97 -13.85 -10.69
N MET A 180 -4.61 -14.35 -9.51
CA MET A 180 -5.17 -15.58 -8.96
C MET A 180 -6.66 -15.45 -8.66
N ALA A 181 -7.09 -14.34 -8.03
CA ALA A 181 -8.51 -14.10 -7.75
C ALA A 181 -9.33 -14.07 -9.05
N GLN A 182 -8.87 -13.32 -10.05
CA GLN A 182 -9.53 -13.28 -11.37
C GLN A 182 -9.53 -14.66 -12.06
N GLY A 183 -8.46 -15.44 -11.89
CA GLY A 183 -8.37 -16.80 -12.40
C GLY A 183 -9.30 -17.80 -11.71
N VAL A 184 -9.64 -17.58 -10.45
CA VAL A 184 -10.67 -18.34 -9.71
C VAL A 184 -12.07 -17.92 -10.17
N ASP A 185 -12.34 -16.61 -10.22
CA ASP A 185 -13.66 -16.06 -10.58
C ASP A 185 -14.05 -16.39 -12.03
N ALA A 186 -13.06 -16.55 -12.92
CA ALA A 186 -13.29 -16.93 -14.32
C ALA A 186 -13.56 -18.43 -14.54
N ARG A 187 -13.38 -19.27 -13.51
CA ARG A 187 -13.63 -20.72 -13.61
C ARG A 187 -15.10 -21.03 -13.39
N SER A 188 -15.63 -21.98 -14.16
CA SER A 188 -16.98 -22.49 -13.96
C SER A 188 -17.09 -23.25 -12.64
N GLU A 189 -18.28 -23.31 -12.05
CA GLU A 189 -18.56 -24.03 -10.78
C GLU A 189 -18.10 -25.50 -10.76
N ALA A 190 -17.99 -26.13 -11.94
CA ALA A 190 -17.52 -27.50 -12.11
C ALA A 190 -15.99 -27.66 -12.25
N ASP A 191 -15.24 -26.56 -12.39
CA ASP A 191 -13.79 -26.61 -12.60
C ASP A 191 -13.02 -26.53 -11.26
N LEU A 192 -12.89 -27.70 -10.63
CA LEU A 192 -12.21 -27.88 -9.34
C LEU A 192 -10.70 -28.13 -9.47
N GLN A 193 -10.08 -27.74 -10.60
CA GLN A 193 -8.64 -27.88 -10.78
C GLN A 193 -7.86 -27.11 -9.71
N PRO A 194 -6.71 -27.63 -9.25
CA PRO A 194 -5.88 -26.93 -8.27
C PRO A 194 -5.43 -25.58 -8.81
N LEU A 195 -5.23 -24.64 -7.89
CA LEU A 195 -4.64 -23.35 -8.20
C LEU A 195 -3.13 -23.51 -8.46
N PRO A 196 -2.58 -22.81 -9.48
CA PRO A 196 -1.17 -22.86 -9.79
C PRO A 196 -0.35 -22.33 -8.60
N GLN A 197 0.77 -23.01 -8.34
CA GLN A 197 1.70 -22.65 -7.25
C GLN A 197 2.95 -21.90 -7.76
N THR A 198 3.07 -21.74 -9.07
CA THR A 198 4.17 -21.03 -9.73
C THR A 198 4.00 -19.52 -9.55
N ASP A 199 5.09 -18.80 -9.31
CA ASP A 199 5.13 -17.33 -9.13
C ASP A 199 4.27 -16.78 -7.97
N VAL A 200 3.98 -17.62 -6.97
CA VAL A 200 3.30 -17.19 -5.73
C VAL A 200 4.35 -16.77 -4.69
N PRO A 201 4.22 -15.60 -4.05
CA PRO A 201 5.03 -15.22 -2.89
C PRO A 201 4.93 -16.26 -1.77
N GLN A 202 6.04 -16.50 -1.05
CA GLN A 202 6.13 -17.54 -0.02
C GLN A 202 5.10 -17.37 1.10
N GLU A 203 4.73 -16.12 1.40
CA GLU A 203 3.75 -15.73 2.41
C GLU A 203 2.32 -16.16 2.02
N ILE A 204 2.04 -16.29 0.73
CA ILE A 204 0.71 -16.65 0.19
C ILE A 204 0.59 -18.16 -0.05
N LEU A 205 1.72 -18.87 -0.18
CA LEU A 205 1.72 -20.33 -0.39
C LEU A 205 0.86 -21.09 0.63
N PRO A 206 0.90 -20.85 1.96
CA PRO A 206 0.06 -21.58 2.91
C PRO A 206 -1.44 -21.42 2.66
N PHE A 207 -1.84 -20.24 2.18
CA PHE A 207 -3.22 -19.97 1.80
C PHE A 207 -3.62 -20.75 0.53
N VAL A 208 -2.77 -20.73 -0.51
CA VAL A 208 -2.98 -21.52 -1.74
C VAL A 208 -3.08 -23.02 -1.43
N HIS A 209 -2.21 -23.55 -0.57
CA HIS A 209 -2.26 -24.94 -0.13
C HIS A 209 -3.59 -25.26 0.57
N SER A 210 -4.10 -24.34 1.38
CA SER A 210 -5.37 -24.53 2.09
C SER A 210 -6.57 -24.57 1.14
N ILE A 211 -6.58 -23.69 0.13
CA ILE A 211 -7.60 -23.71 -0.94
C ILE A 211 -7.50 -25.00 -1.75
N ASN A 212 -6.30 -25.41 -2.17
CA ASN A 212 -6.11 -26.64 -2.93
C ASN A 212 -6.58 -27.88 -2.14
N ARG A 213 -6.32 -27.95 -0.84
CA ARG A 213 -6.86 -29.02 0.02
C ARG A 213 -8.39 -29.00 0.09
N LEU A 214 -9.01 -27.81 0.15
CA LEU A 214 -10.46 -27.68 0.14
C LEU A 214 -11.06 -28.17 -1.19
N LEU A 215 -10.48 -27.74 -2.31
CA LEU A 215 -10.89 -28.19 -3.65
C LEU A 215 -10.76 -29.71 -3.80
N GLN A 216 -9.67 -30.30 -3.31
CA GLN A 216 -9.49 -31.75 -3.29
C GLN A 216 -10.57 -32.47 -2.46
N ARG A 217 -10.89 -31.96 -1.27
CA ARG A 217 -11.95 -32.53 -0.42
C ARG A 217 -13.33 -32.42 -1.08
N LEU A 218 -13.61 -31.30 -1.73
CA LEU A 218 -14.86 -31.10 -2.47
C LEU A 218 -14.97 -32.07 -3.64
N ASN A 219 -13.89 -32.24 -4.41
CA ASN A 219 -13.86 -33.19 -5.52
C ASN A 219 -14.08 -34.63 -5.04
N ALA A 220 -13.42 -35.03 -3.94
CA ALA A 220 -13.62 -36.34 -3.33
C ALA A 220 -15.07 -36.55 -2.85
N SER A 221 -15.69 -35.54 -2.24
CA SER A 221 -17.08 -35.60 -1.80
C SER A 221 -18.06 -35.72 -2.98
N MET A 222 -17.85 -34.97 -4.05
CA MET A 222 -18.66 -35.03 -5.26
C MET A 222 -18.56 -36.41 -5.93
N GLU A 223 -17.34 -36.95 -6.02
CA GLU A 223 -17.11 -38.29 -6.56
C GLU A 223 -17.80 -39.38 -5.72
N GLN A 224 -17.77 -39.26 -4.39
CA GLN A 224 -18.47 -40.19 -3.51
C GLN A 224 -19.99 -40.10 -3.66
N GLN A 225 -20.55 -38.88 -3.77
CA GLN A 225 -21.98 -38.69 -4.01
C GLN A 225 -22.42 -39.30 -5.34
N ARG A 226 -21.60 -39.15 -6.40
CA ARG A 226 -21.86 -39.76 -7.71
C ARG A 226 -21.89 -41.28 -7.64
N ARG A 227 -20.90 -41.89 -6.98
CA ARG A 227 -20.86 -43.35 -6.76
C ARG A 227 -22.09 -43.83 -6.00
N PHE A 228 -22.45 -43.14 -4.91
CA PHE A 228 -23.65 -43.47 -4.13
C PHE A 228 -24.92 -43.43 -4.98
N VAL A 229 -25.10 -42.41 -5.84
CA VAL A 229 -26.27 -42.35 -6.73
C VAL A 229 -26.25 -43.48 -7.78
N ALA A 230 -25.08 -43.79 -8.32
CA ALA A 230 -24.94 -44.88 -9.29
C ALA A 230 -25.26 -46.26 -8.66
N ASP A 231 -24.77 -46.50 -7.45
CA ASP A 231 -24.97 -47.72 -6.68
C ASP A 231 -26.45 -47.84 -6.27
N ALA A 232 -27.03 -46.79 -5.69
CA ALA A 232 -28.44 -46.76 -5.29
C ALA A 232 -29.37 -47.05 -6.48
N ALA A 233 -29.05 -46.52 -7.65
CA ALA A 233 -29.85 -46.75 -8.84
C ALA A 233 -29.74 -48.20 -9.36
N HIS A 234 -28.56 -48.84 -9.25
CA HIS A 234 -28.41 -50.26 -9.56
C HIS A 234 -29.21 -51.12 -8.57
N GLU A 235 -29.09 -50.84 -7.28
CA GLU A 235 -29.81 -51.54 -6.22
C GLU A 235 -31.32 -51.35 -6.30
N LEU A 236 -31.82 -50.24 -6.87
CA LEU A 236 -33.26 -50.03 -7.13
C LEU A 236 -33.75 -50.70 -8.42
N ARG A 237 -32.89 -50.87 -9.43
CA ARG A 237 -33.28 -51.49 -10.71
C ARG A 237 -33.68 -52.96 -10.54
N THR A 238 -32.93 -53.69 -9.72
CA THR A 238 -33.16 -55.11 -9.42
C THR A 238 -34.54 -55.38 -8.80
N PRO A 239 -34.95 -54.75 -7.68
CA PRO A 239 -36.27 -54.97 -7.08
C PRO A 239 -37.39 -54.45 -7.97
N ILE A 240 -37.21 -53.34 -8.71
CA ILE A 240 -38.20 -52.87 -9.69
C ILE A 240 -38.41 -53.92 -10.80
N ALA A 241 -37.34 -54.54 -11.30
CA ALA A 241 -37.43 -55.59 -12.31
C ALA A 241 -38.13 -56.85 -11.77
N VAL A 242 -37.82 -57.26 -10.54
CA VAL A 242 -38.47 -58.40 -9.87
C VAL A 242 -39.96 -58.14 -9.67
N LEU A 243 -40.33 -56.97 -9.14
CA LEU A 243 -41.73 -56.56 -8.99
C LEU A 243 -42.44 -56.50 -10.36
N SER A 244 -41.76 -56.03 -11.40
CA SER A 244 -42.32 -55.97 -12.77
C SER A 244 -42.67 -57.36 -13.27
N MET A 245 -41.75 -58.32 -13.09
CA MET A 245 -42.00 -59.72 -13.47
C MET A 245 -43.13 -60.35 -12.66
N GLN A 246 -43.22 -60.09 -11.35
CA GLN A 246 -44.32 -60.60 -10.54
C GLN A 246 -45.68 -60.06 -11.02
N VAL A 247 -45.76 -58.78 -11.35
CA VAL A 247 -46.97 -58.16 -11.90
C VAL A 247 -47.30 -58.72 -13.30
N ASP A 248 -46.30 -58.96 -14.14
CA ASP A 248 -46.49 -59.59 -15.45
C ASP A 248 -46.99 -61.03 -15.35
N ASN A 249 -46.51 -61.81 -14.36
CA ASN A 249 -46.99 -63.17 -14.10
C ASN A 249 -48.45 -63.24 -13.63
N LEU A 250 -49.02 -62.14 -13.13
CA LEU A 250 -50.42 -62.07 -12.73
C LEU A 250 -51.37 -61.76 -13.90
N LYS A 251 -50.87 -61.27 -15.04
CA LYS A 251 -51.69 -60.95 -16.23
C LYS A 251 -52.44 -62.14 -16.85
N PRO A 252 -51.87 -63.34 -16.96
CA PRO A 252 -52.54 -64.48 -17.62
C PRO A 252 -53.67 -65.08 -16.78
N LEU A 253 -53.75 -64.75 -15.49
CA LEU A 253 -54.74 -65.31 -14.57
C LEU A 253 -56.13 -64.68 -14.83
N GLN A 254 -57.18 -65.51 -14.72
CA GLN A 254 -58.56 -65.02 -14.76
C GLN A 254 -58.88 -64.28 -13.45
N LEU A 255 -58.71 -62.96 -13.49
CA LEU A 255 -59.00 -62.05 -12.39
C LEU A 255 -60.30 -61.28 -12.62
N GLU A 256 -60.97 -60.92 -11.53
CA GLU A 256 -62.11 -60.00 -11.56
C GLU A 256 -61.75 -58.66 -12.24
N PRO A 257 -62.73 -57.98 -12.87
CA PRO A 257 -62.49 -56.72 -13.58
C PRO A 257 -61.80 -55.65 -12.72
N GLN A 258 -62.21 -55.51 -11.45
CA GLN A 258 -61.61 -54.55 -10.51
C GLN A 258 -60.15 -54.87 -10.20
N ALA A 259 -59.80 -56.16 -10.02
CA ALA A 259 -58.43 -56.59 -9.75
C ALA A 259 -57.52 -56.33 -10.97
N ARG A 260 -58.03 -56.55 -12.19
CA ARG A 260 -57.32 -56.30 -13.44
C ARG A 260 -56.98 -54.81 -13.62
N GLN A 261 -57.90 -53.91 -13.26
CA GLN A 261 -57.67 -52.46 -13.28
C GLN A 261 -56.59 -52.03 -12.28
N ARG A 262 -56.60 -52.59 -11.05
CA ARG A 262 -55.58 -52.31 -10.03
C ARG A 262 -54.19 -52.77 -10.44
N ILE A 263 -54.07 -53.94 -11.06
CA ILE A 263 -52.80 -54.47 -11.62
C ILE A 263 -52.26 -53.54 -12.72
N GLY A 264 -53.12 -53.08 -13.63
CA GLY A 264 -52.73 -52.11 -14.66
C GLY A 264 -52.17 -50.82 -14.06
N ALA A 265 -52.84 -50.25 -13.06
CA ALA A 265 -52.37 -49.05 -12.37
C ALA A 265 -51.03 -49.25 -11.65
N LEU A 266 -50.82 -50.43 -11.02
CA LEU A 266 -49.56 -50.79 -10.38
C LEU A 266 -48.42 -50.86 -11.39
N GLN A 267 -48.70 -51.43 -12.56
CA GLN A 267 -47.74 -51.59 -13.65
C GLN A 267 -47.29 -50.25 -14.23
N ASP A 268 -48.22 -49.31 -14.40
CA ASP A 268 -47.89 -47.95 -14.82
C ASP A 268 -47.10 -47.19 -13.75
N GLY A 269 -47.41 -47.40 -12.47
CA GLY A 269 -46.60 -46.88 -11.36
C GLY A 269 -45.16 -47.38 -11.39
N LEU A 270 -44.96 -48.68 -11.62
CA LEU A 270 -43.66 -49.31 -11.67
C LEU A 270 -42.84 -48.86 -12.90
N ARG A 271 -43.51 -48.68 -14.04
CA ARG A 271 -42.92 -48.11 -15.26
C ARG A 271 -42.42 -46.68 -15.03
N ARG A 272 -43.24 -45.83 -14.39
CA ARG A 272 -42.84 -44.46 -14.02
C ARG A 272 -41.64 -44.46 -13.07
N ALA A 273 -41.66 -45.31 -12.04
CA ALA A 273 -40.54 -45.41 -11.09
C ALA A 273 -39.23 -45.78 -11.79
N ARG A 274 -39.26 -46.73 -12.73
CA ARG A 274 -38.10 -47.08 -13.56
C ARG A 274 -37.59 -45.88 -14.37
N THR A 275 -38.48 -45.16 -15.04
CA THR A 275 -38.10 -43.97 -15.83
C THR A 275 -37.44 -42.89 -14.98
N VAL A 276 -37.95 -42.63 -13.76
CA VAL A 276 -37.36 -41.64 -12.85
C VAL A 276 -35.95 -42.07 -12.41
N VAL A 277 -35.74 -43.35 -12.09
CA VAL A 277 -34.42 -43.87 -11.73
C VAL A 277 -33.43 -43.74 -12.89
N GLU A 278 -33.86 -44.04 -14.12
CA GLU A 278 -33.03 -43.90 -15.33
C GLU A 278 -32.69 -42.42 -15.62
N GLN A 279 -33.64 -41.50 -15.41
CA GLN A 279 -33.41 -40.05 -15.56
C GLN A 279 -32.43 -39.49 -14.51
N LEU A 280 -32.55 -39.90 -13.24
CA LEU A 280 -31.61 -39.49 -12.18
C LEU A 280 -30.19 -39.97 -12.45
N LEU A 281 -30.04 -41.20 -12.97
CA LEU A 281 -28.75 -41.74 -13.42
C LEU A 281 -28.15 -40.94 -14.57
N SER A 282 -28.96 -40.61 -15.57
CA SER A 282 -28.52 -39.80 -16.71
C SER A 282 -28.00 -38.44 -16.26
N LEU A 283 -28.71 -37.80 -15.34
CA LEU A 283 -28.32 -36.52 -14.76
C LEU A 283 -27.05 -36.62 -13.90
N ALA A 284 -26.88 -37.71 -13.15
CA ALA A 284 -25.67 -37.94 -12.35
C ALA A 284 -24.42 -38.17 -13.22
N ARG A 285 -24.58 -38.84 -14.38
CA ARG A 285 -23.50 -39.06 -15.35
C ARG A 285 -23.10 -37.79 -16.10
N SER A 286 -24.07 -36.99 -16.57
CA SER A 286 -23.80 -35.78 -17.35
C SER A 286 -23.04 -34.69 -16.56
N GLN A 287 -23.15 -34.70 -15.23
CA GLN A 287 -22.40 -33.79 -14.35
C GLN A 287 -20.93 -34.23 -14.14
N GLY A 288 -20.56 -35.47 -14.49
CA GLY A 288 -19.23 -36.04 -14.26
C GLY A 288 -18.28 -35.97 -15.45
N GLU A 289 -18.78 -36.02 -16.69
CA GLU A 289 -17.95 -36.16 -17.90
C GLU A 289 -17.32 -34.86 -18.44
N GLN A 290 -17.21 -33.81 -17.63
CA GLN A 290 -16.63 -32.53 -18.10
C GLN A 290 -15.09 -32.49 -18.12
N THR A 291 -14.41 -33.62 -17.86
CA THR A 291 -12.93 -33.73 -17.96
C THR A 291 -12.48 -34.46 -19.23
N THR A 292 -13.25 -34.40 -20.31
CA THR A 292 -12.75 -34.77 -21.65
C THR A 292 -12.23 -33.52 -22.34
N LEU A 293 -11.04 -33.67 -22.95
CA LEU A 293 -10.32 -32.65 -23.72
C LEU A 293 -11.31 -31.82 -24.55
N ARG A 294 -11.31 -30.50 -24.39
CA ARG A 294 -12.06 -29.59 -25.28
C ARG A 294 -11.51 -29.74 -26.70
N GLN A 295 -12.12 -30.62 -27.49
CA GLN A 295 -11.86 -30.74 -28.93
C GLN A 295 -12.86 -29.87 -29.68
N THR A 296 -12.37 -29.15 -30.69
CA THR A 296 -13.24 -28.51 -31.68
C THR A 296 -13.97 -29.60 -32.46
N LEU A 297 -15.26 -29.72 -32.20
CA LEU A 297 -16.17 -30.63 -32.90
C LEU A 297 -16.98 -29.84 -33.92
N ASP A 298 -17.22 -30.46 -35.09
CA ASP A 298 -18.15 -29.92 -36.08
C ASP A 298 -19.60 -30.16 -35.59
N PRO A 299 -20.36 -29.10 -35.27
CA PRO A 299 -21.73 -29.23 -34.79
C PRO A 299 -22.65 -29.93 -35.80
N SER A 300 -22.32 -29.86 -37.10
CA SER A 300 -23.09 -30.49 -38.17
C SER A 300 -22.97 -32.02 -38.12
N GLY A 301 -21.78 -32.53 -37.79
CA GLY A 301 -21.49 -33.96 -37.65
C GLY A 301 -22.21 -34.57 -36.45
N VAL A 302 -22.14 -33.91 -35.29
CA VAL A 302 -22.81 -34.35 -34.06
C VAL A 302 -24.34 -34.35 -34.24
N MET A 303 -24.89 -33.30 -34.86
CA MET A 303 -26.33 -33.23 -35.11
C MET A 303 -26.81 -34.35 -36.04
N ARG A 304 -26.02 -34.69 -37.06
CA ARG A 304 -26.34 -35.77 -38.00
C ARG A 304 -26.29 -37.14 -37.31
N GLU A 305 -25.32 -37.38 -36.44
CA GLU A 305 -25.19 -38.62 -35.67
C GLU A 305 -26.38 -38.82 -34.72
N VAL A 306 -26.74 -37.78 -33.96
CA VAL A 306 -27.91 -37.82 -33.05
C VAL A 306 -29.23 -38.01 -33.80
N ILE A 307 -29.40 -37.36 -34.95
CA ILE A 307 -30.60 -37.54 -35.78
C ILE A 307 -30.68 -38.97 -36.34
N THR A 308 -29.56 -39.58 -36.67
CA THR A 308 -29.50 -40.96 -37.18
C THR A 308 -29.79 -41.99 -36.08
N ASP A 309 -29.42 -41.70 -34.83
CA ASP A 309 -29.70 -42.58 -33.68
C ASP A 309 -31.16 -42.49 -33.19
N LEU A 310 -31.82 -41.33 -33.38
CA LEU A 310 -33.21 -41.08 -32.95
C LEU A 310 -34.26 -41.45 -34.01
N LEU A 311 -33.85 -41.69 -35.26
CA LEU A 311 -34.71 -42.15 -36.35
C LEU A 311 -34.16 -43.48 -36.88
N PRO A 312 -34.75 -44.64 -36.49
CA PRO A 312 -34.38 -45.92 -37.06
C PRO A 312 -34.68 -46.03 -38.56
#